data_AF-A0A832T1T0-F1
#
_entry.id   AF-A0A832T1T0-F1
#
_cell.length_a   1.000
_cell.length_b   1.000
_cell.length_c   1.000
_cell.angle_alpha   90.00
_cell.angle_beta   90.00
_cell.angle_gamma   90.00
#
_symmetry.space_group_name_H-M   'P 1'
#
loop_
_entity.id
_entity.type
_entity.pdbx_description
1 polymer ?
#
loop_
_entity_poly.entity_id
_entity_poly.type
_entity_poly.pdbx_seq_one_letter_code
_entity_poly.pdbx_strand_id
1 'polypeptide(L)'
;MNHHDYLEVAVRTLRLAPYLRPTDYGTARQRDLGQLWTDAIRGHLGEIAFAKWISEKFGIAIETGLSELGPLEEFLPSDVIKVNNRPPQLKVSIKTTKLRGVWLDIPYKQIDHSDIFILVRVGVAREHFIAFLKAISVIRDKILATALQQGIISEKESEEIWNLLPDFKPIPAYIVGYFDKRLYIDYIQSEDVIEVDGIIGTRNITVRKYLGYWHPEDNRVKESVLARLEQKYGTKISGYKIRFEGIGDFSKTKHFVVSSGFLKRTERDWRELLAQL
;
A
#
# COMPACT_ATOMS: atom_id res chain seq x y z
N MET A 1 -14.48 4.58 3.90
CA MET A 1 -14.44 3.78 5.14
C MET A 1 -14.80 4.65 6.32
N ASN A 2 -15.54 4.09 7.27
CA ASN A 2 -16.07 4.82 8.43
C ASN A 2 -15.31 4.46 9.72
N HIS A 3 -15.80 4.97 10.85
CA HIS A 3 -15.24 4.70 12.17
C HIS A 3 -15.27 3.21 12.54
N HIS A 4 -16.35 2.50 12.18
CA HIS A 4 -16.50 1.07 12.46
C HIS A 4 -15.44 0.24 11.71
N ASP A 5 -15.23 0.52 10.43
CA ASP A 5 -14.19 -0.13 9.61
C ASP A 5 -12.80 0.05 10.25
N TYR A 6 -12.52 1.27 10.72
CA TYR A 6 -11.23 1.57 11.35
C TYR A 6 -11.05 0.82 12.66
N LEU A 7 -12.09 0.78 13.51
CA LEU A 7 -12.07 0.06 14.78
C LEU A 7 -11.84 -1.44 14.57
N GLU A 8 -12.57 -2.05 13.64
CA GLU A 8 -12.45 -3.47 13.32
C GLU A 8 -11.01 -3.81 12.89
N VAL A 9 -10.46 -3.04 11.95
CA VAL A 9 -9.08 -3.21 11.50
C VAL A 9 -8.10 -2.97 12.64
N ALA A 10 -8.27 -1.90 13.42
CA ALA A 10 -7.38 -1.56 14.52
C ALA A 10 -7.29 -2.70 15.55
N VAL A 11 -8.42 -3.28 15.94
CA VAL A 11 -8.46 -4.42 16.88
C VAL A 11 -7.77 -5.65 16.31
N ARG A 12 -8.08 -6.02 15.06
CA ARG A 12 -7.53 -7.23 14.44
C ARG A 12 -6.02 -7.12 14.18
N THR A 13 -5.57 -5.94 13.79
CA THR A 13 -4.14 -5.66 13.55
C THR A 13 -3.31 -5.54 14.82
N LEU A 14 -3.91 -5.22 15.98
CA LEU A 14 -3.19 -5.28 17.27
C LEU A 14 -2.63 -6.69 17.54
N ARG A 15 -3.36 -7.73 17.13
CA ARG A 15 -2.90 -9.12 17.26
C ARG A 15 -1.74 -9.44 16.32
N LEU A 16 -1.65 -8.76 15.18
CA LEU A 16 -0.64 -8.99 14.14
C LEU A 16 0.64 -8.17 14.36
N ALA A 17 0.51 -6.92 14.80
CA ALA A 17 1.60 -5.94 14.82
C ALA A 17 2.89 -6.42 15.53
N PRO A 18 2.84 -7.15 16.67
CA PRO A 18 4.05 -7.63 17.35
C PRO A 18 4.89 -8.61 16.54
N TYR A 19 4.29 -9.26 15.53
CA TYR A 19 4.95 -10.27 14.73
C TYR A 19 5.38 -9.77 13.35
N LEU A 20 5.01 -8.54 13.00
CA LEU A 20 5.49 -7.90 11.78
C LEU A 20 6.98 -7.58 11.92
N ARG A 21 7.73 -7.73 10.83
CA ARG A 21 9.17 -7.49 10.82
C ARG A 21 9.46 -6.04 11.25
N PRO A 22 10.24 -5.81 12.33
CA PRO A 22 10.55 -4.48 12.83
C PRO A 22 11.43 -3.66 11.88
N THR A 23 12.12 -4.31 10.95
CA THR A 23 13.05 -3.68 10.01
C THR A 23 12.38 -3.39 8.68
N ASP A 24 12.61 -2.18 8.16
CA ASP A 24 12.34 -1.90 6.75
C ASP A 24 13.33 -2.68 5.89
N TYR A 25 12.83 -3.35 4.86
CA TYR A 25 13.66 -3.97 3.83
C TYR A 25 14.65 -2.93 3.27
N GLY A 26 15.94 -3.07 3.59
CA GLY A 26 17.01 -2.22 3.07
C GLY A 26 17.31 -0.93 3.87
N THR A 27 16.85 -0.77 5.12
CA THR A 27 17.31 0.34 5.98
C THR A 27 17.66 -0.11 7.41
N ALA A 28 18.54 0.64 8.09
CA ALA A 28 18.88 0.43 9.49
C ALA A 28 17.79 0.92 10.47
N ARG A 29 16.66 1.43 9.95
CA ARG A 29 15.57 1.96 10.77
C ARG A 29 14.77 0.81 11.39
N GLN A 30 14.66 0.84 12.72
CA GLN A 30 13.71 0.01 13.45
C GLN A 30 12.39 0.76 13.62
N ARG A 31 11.29 0.14 13.22
CA ARG A 31 9.93 0.65 13.44
C ARG A 31 9.47 0.23 14.84
N ASP A 32 8.93 1.18 15.59
CA ASP A 32 8.24 0.86 16.84
C ASP A 32 6.91 0.15 16.56
N LEU A 33 6.35 -0.48 17.59
CA LEU A 33 5.11 -1.24 17.48
C LEU A 33 3.92 -0.37 17.04
N GLY A 34 3.88 0.90 17.43
CA GLY A 34 2.82 1.82 17.02
C GLY A 34 2.89 2.14 15.52
N GLN A 35 4.11 2.29 14.99
CA GLN A 35 4.31 2.45 13.55
C GLN A 35 3.91 1.16 12.79
N LEU A 36 4.32 -0.02 13.27
CA LEU A 36 3.92 -1.30 12.66
C LEU A 36 2.40 -1.47 12.66
N TRP A 37 1.75 -1.12 13.77
CA TRP A 37 0.29 -1.18 13.91
C TRP A 37 -0.41 -0.24 12.94
N THR A 38 0.00 1.02 12.88
CA THR A 38 -0.63 2.01 11.97
C THR A 38 -0.39 1.71 10.49
N ASP A 39 0.75 1.10 10.14
CA ASP A 39 1.02 0.60 8.79
C ASP A 39 0.11 -0.60 8.44
N ALA A 40 -0.06 -1.55 9.38
CA ALA A 40 -0.98 -2.68 9.23
C ALA A 40 -2.43 -2.22 9.07
N ILE A 41 -2.86 -1.24 9.89
CA ILE A 41 -4.19 -0.63 9.75
C ILE A 41 -4.39 -0.09 8.34
N ARG A 42 -3.42 0.66 7.82
CA ARG A 42 -3.51 1.21 6.46
C ARG A 42 -3.61 0.12 5.41
N GLY A 43 -2.84 -0.96 5.53
CA GLY A 43 -2.88 -2.12 4.64
C GLY A 43 -4.28 -2.71 4.54
N HIS A 44 -4.83 -3.17 5.67
CA HIS A 44 -6.13 -3.84 5.74
C HIS A 44 -7.32 -2.91 5.47
N LEU A 45 -7.21 -1.60 5.72
CA LEU A 45 -8.19 -0.64 5.22
C LEU A 45 -8.29 -0.67 3.69
N GLY A 46 -7.17 -0.87 2.98
CA GLY A 46 -7.21 -1.06 1.53
C GLY A 46 -7.94 -2.33 1.10
N GLU A 47 -7.78 -3.43 1.82
CA GLU A 47 -8.51 -4.67 1.59
C GLU A 47 -10.02 -4.49 1.81
N ILE A 48 -10.43 -3.88 2.93
CA ILE A 48 -11.85 -3.58 3.20
C ILE A 48 -12.42 -2.66 2.13
N ALA A 49 -11.67 -1.63 1.72
CA ALA A 49 -12.10 -0.72 0.66
C ALA A 49 -12.35 -1.47 -0.66
N PHE A 50 -11.48 -2.40 -1.01
CA PHE A 50 -11.66 -3.24 -2.20
C PHE A 50 -12.90 -4.13 -2.08
N ALA A 51 -13.06 -4.85 -0.97
CA ALA A 51 -14.20 -5.73 -0.75
C ALA A 51 -15.54 -4.98 -0.82
N LYS A 52 -15.63 -3.81 -0.17
CA LYS A 52 -16.82 -2.95 -0.23
C LYS A 52 -17.08 -2.46 -1.65
N TRP A 53 -16.04 -1.99 -2.35
CA TRP A 53 -16.19 -1.52 -3.72
C TRP A 53 -16.67 -2.60 -4.68
N ILE A 54 -16.16 -3.84 -4.56
CA ILE A 54 -16.62 -4.98 -5.37
C ILE A 54 -18.08 -5.32 -5.07
N SER A 55 -18.46 -5.36 -3.80
CA SER A 55 -19.85 -5.61 -3.39
C SER A 55 -20.79 -4.54 -3.93
N GLU A 56 -20.46 -3.26 -3.76
CA GLU A 56 -21.28 -2.14 -4.23
C GLU A 56 -21.38 -2.05 -5.76
N LYS A 57 -20.30 -2.36 -6.48
CA LYS A 57 -20.24 -2.20 -7.96
C LYS A 57 -20.70 -3.43 -8.72
N PHE A 58 -20.44 -4.62 -8.22
CA PHE A 58 -20.66 -5.88 -8.95
C PHE A 58 -21.60 -6.85 -8.21
N GLY A 59 -22.02 -6.54 -6.98
CA GLY A 59 -22.87 -7.43 -6.19
C GLY A 59 -22.16 -8.72 -5.75
N ILE A 60 -20.82 -8.71 -5.70
CA ILE A 60 -20.00 -9.87 -5.35
C ILE A 60 -19.47 -9.70 -3.93
N ALA A 61 -19.69 -10.71 -3.09
CA ALA A 61 -19.16 -10.73 -1.74
C ALA A 61 -17.69 -11.19 -1.76
N ILE A 62 -16.80 -10.38 -1.20
CA ILE A 62 -15.38 -10.68 -1.03
C ILE A 62 -15.07 -10.78 0.47
N GLU A 63 -14.45 -11.89 0.87
CA GLU A 63 -13.88 -12.07 2.20
C GLU A 63 -12.35 -11.96 2.13
N THR A 64 -11.76 -11.12 2.99
CA THR A 64 -10.32 -10.83 2.98
C THR A 64 -9.59 -11.50 4.14
N GLY A 65 -8.26 -11.55 4.05
CA GLY A 65 -7.35 -12.12 5.06
C GLY A 65 -7.57 -11.71 6.50
N LEU A 66 -8.21 -10.56 6.69
CA LEU A 66 -8.54 -9.99 7.99
C LEU A 66 -9.44 -10.91 8.84
N SER A 67 -10.26 -11.82 8.24
CA SER A 67 -11.17 -12.74 8.95
C SER A 67 -10.54 -14.00 9.51
N GLU A 68 -9.40 -14.44 9.00
CA GLU A 68 -8.82 -15.75 9.32
C GLU A 68 -7.50 -15.64 10.10
N LEU A 69 -7.44 -14.78 11.12
CA LEU A 69 -6.25 -14.64 11.96
C LEU A 69 -6.06 -15.89 12.87
N GLY A 70 -5.46 -16.94 12.30
CA GLY A 70 -4.95 -18.13 12.99
C GLY A 70 -3.60 -17.90 13.68
N PRO A 71 -2.98 -18.94 14.27
CA PRO A 71 -1.58 -18.91 14.70
C PRO A 71 -0.69 -18.51 13.54
N LEU A 72 0.33 -17.70 13.85
CA LEU A 72 1.04 -16.84 12.91
C LEU A 72 2.00 -17.55 11.94
N GLU A 73 1.83 -18.86 11.78
CA GLU A 73 2.69 -19.74 10.97
C GLU A 73 2.17 -19.91 9.54
N GLU A 74 0.94 -19.47 9.25
CA GLU A 74 0.39 -19.42 7.90
C GLU A 74 0.36 -17.97 7.41
N PHE A 75 1.37 -17.58 6.63
CA PHE A 75 1.20 -16.46 5.72
C PHE A 75 0.02 -16.80 4.81
N LEU A 76 -1.08 -16.06 4.91
CA LEU A 76 -2.20 -16.23 4.00
C LEU A 76 -1.67 -16.10 2.56
N PRO A 77 -1.93 -17.08 1.68
CA PRO A 77 -1.38 -17.09 0.33
C PRO A 77 -1.98 -16.00 -0.57
N SER A 78 -3.09 -15.38 -0.14
CA SER A 78 -3.89 -14.42 -0.88
C SER A 78 -4.60 -13.48 0.10
N ASP A 79 -4.69 -12.20 -0.25
CA ASP A 79 -5.42 -11.18 0.52
C ASP A 79 -6.94 -11.34 0.33
N VAL A 80 -7.39 -12.00 -0.75
CA VAL A 80 -8.77 -12.45 -0.98
C VAL A 80 -8.86 -13.95 -0.68
N ILE A 81 -9.68 -14.34 0.30
CA ILE A 81 -9.85 -15.73 0.72
C ILE A 81 -11.12 -16.34 0.16
N LYS A 82 -12.23 -15.59 0.07
CA LYS A 82 -13.48 -16.09 -0.51
C LYS A 82 -14.12 -15.07 -1.45
N VAL A 83 -14.72 -15.59 -2.50
CA VAL A 83 -15.60 -14.88 -3.45
C VAL A 83 -16.94 -15.62 -3.45
N ASN A 84 -18.00 -14.95 -3.04
CA ASN A 84 -19.33 -15.56 -2.85
C ASN A 84 -19.27 -16.90 -2.07
N ASN A 85 -18.54 -16.89 -0.95
CA ASN A 85 -18.30 -18.05 -0.07
C ASN A 85 -17.50 -19.22 -0.68
N ARG A 86 -16.80 -19.01 -1.81
CA ARG A 86 -15.93 -20.00 -2.43
C ARG A 86 -14.49 -19.52 -2.47
N PRO A 87 -13.49 -20.39 -2.24
CA PRO A 87 -12.09 -20.01 -2.42
C PRO A 87 -11.82 -19.58 -3.87
N PRO A 88 -11.08 -18.48 -4.11
CA PRO A 88 -10.78 -18.03 -5.45
C PRO A 88 -9.80 -18.97 -6.14
N GLN A 89 -9.89 -19.08 -7.47
CA GLN A 89 -8.90 -19.84 -8.25
C GLN A 89 -7.57 -19.12 -8.40
N LEU A 90 -7.58 -17.79 -8.32
CA LEU A 90 -6.40 -16.95 -8.46
C LEU A 90 -6.00 -16.36 -7.11
N LYS A 91 -4.68 -16.29 -6.88
CA LYS A 91 -4.14 -15.59 -5.71
C LYS A 91 -4.10 -14.10 -5.97
N VAL A 92 -4.76 -13.33 -5.10
CA VAL A 92 -4.87 -11.87 -5.22
C VAL A 92 -4.08 -11.23 -4.11
N SER A 93 -3.22 -10.26 -4.43
CA SER A 93 -2.64 -9.36 -3.43
C SER A 93 -3.11 -7.93 -3.62
N ILE A 94 -3.49 -7.29 -2.53
CA ILE A 94 -3.98 -5.91 -2.48
C ILE A 94 -2.86 -5.04 -1.89
N LYS A 95 -2.36 -4.11 -2.70
CA LYS A 95 -1.33 -3.14 -2.29
C LYS A 95 -1.96 -1.79 -2.05
N THR A 96 -1.71 -1.26 -0.85
CA THR A 96 -2.20 0.05 -0.44
C THR A 96 -1.14 1.13 -0.58
N THR A 97 -1.50 2.27 -1.17
CA THR A 97 -0.66 3.46 -1.24
C THR A 97 -1.42 4.73 -0.85
N LYS A 98 -0.71 5.86 -0.74
CA LYS A 98 -1.32 7.18 -0.46
C LYS A 98 -2.15 7.64 -1.66
N LEU A 99 -3.08 8.58 -1.47
CA LEU A 99 -3.92 9.12 -2.56
C LEU A 99 -3.17 9.64 -3.80
N ARG A 100 -1.95 10.14 -3.61
CA ARG A 100 -1.09 10.63 -4.72
C ARG A 100 -0.13 9.57 -5.27
N GLY A 101 -0.14 8.35 -4.73
CA GLY A 101 0.75 7.28 -5.15
C GLY A 101 0.40 6.76 -6.55
N VAL A 102 1.35 6.77 -7.46
CA VAL A 102 1.15 6.34 -8.86
C VAL A 102 1.79 4.99 -9.17
N TRP A 103 2.49 4.39 -8.21
CA TRP A 103 3.24 3.15 -8.35
C TRP A 103 2.57 2.03 -7.57
N LEU A 104 2.31 0.93 -8.25
CA LEU A 104 2.15 -0.38 -7.63
C LEU A 104 3.56 -0.94 -7.42
N ASP A 105 3.99 -0.91 -6.17
CA ASP A 105 5.32 -1.34 -5.73
C ASP A 105 5.21 -2.75 -5.13
N ILE A 106 5.80 -3.74 -5.81
CA ILE A 106 5.75 -5.14 -5.40
C ILE A 106 7.17 -5.58 -5.01
N PRO A 107 7.44 -5.84 -3.72
CA PRO A 107 8.72 -6.38 -3.28
C PRO A 107 9.05 -7.68 -4.04
N TYR A 108 10.32 -7.88 -4.41
CA TYR A 108 10.76 -9.03 -5.22
C TYR A 108 10.18 -10.37 -4.76
N LYS A 109 10.29 -10.70 -3.47
CA LYS A 109 9.77 -11.98 -2.94
C LYS A 109 8.25 -12.12 -2.99
N GLN A 110 7.51 -11.03 -3.16
CA GLN A 110 6.05 -11.05 -3.22
C GLN A 110 5.52 -11.23 -4.65
N ILE A 111 6.34 -10.97 -5.69
CA ILE A 111 5.89 -11.11 -7.08
C ILE A 111 5.51 -12.57 -7.39
N ASP A 112 6.19 -13.53 -6.79
CA ASP A 112 5.97 -14.95 -7.04
C ASP A 112 4.72 -15.51 -6.36
N HIS A 113 4.21 -14.83 -5.33
CA HIS A 113 3.17 -15.38 -4.46
C HIS A 113 1.74 -15.15 -4.96
N SER A 114 1.53 -14.20 -5.87
CA SER A 114 0.19 -13.82 -6.34
C SER A 114 0.12 -13.73 -7.86
N ASP A 115 -1.05 -14.05 -8.41
CA ASP A 115 -1.35 -13.97 -9.84
C ASP A 115 -1.80 -12.56 -10.22
N ILE A 116 -2.57 -11.93 -9.32
CA ILE A 116 -3.19 -10.63 -9.53
C ILE A 116 -2.76 -9.67 -8.42
N PHE A 117 -2.37 -8.46 -8.79
CA PHE A 117 -2.02 -7.40 -7.86
C PHE A 117 -2.96 -6.20 -8.02
N ILE A 118 -3.68 -5.84 -6.98
CA ILE A 118 -4.64 -4.74 -6.98
C ILE A 118 -4.01 -3.54 -6.30
N LEU A 119 -4.09 -2.37 -6.92
CA LEU A 119 -3.63 -1.12 -6.30
C LEU A 119 -4.81 -0.34 -5.72
N VAL A 120 -4.75 -0.08 -4.43
CA VAL A 120 -5.73 0.73 -3.70
C VAL A 120 -5.05 1.98 -3.14
N ARG A 121 -5.62 3.14 -3.42
CA ARG A 121 -5.19 4.42 -2.83
C ARG A 121 -6.06 4.73 -1.63
N VAL A 122 -5.47 4.89 -0.45
CA VAL A 122 -6.20 5.21 0.78
C VAL A 122 -5.79 6.59 1.31
N GLY A 123 -6.78 7.39 1.69
CA GLY A 123 -6.65 8.73 2.25
C GLY A 123 -6.33 8.79 3.74
N VAL A 124 -5.53 7.85 4.27
CA VAL A 124 -5.09 7.94 5.67
C VAL A 124 -4.10 9.10 5.82
N ALA A 125 -4.60 10.25 6.28
CA ALA A 125 -3.78 11.37 6.75
C ALA A 125 -3.06 11.02 8.06
N ARG A 126 -1.99 11.77 8.36
CA ARG A 126 -1.14 11.57 9.56
C ARG A 126 -1.92 11.63 10.87
N GLU A 127 -3.00 12.40 10.90
CA GLU A 127 -3.83 12.65 12.07
C GLU A 127 -4.86 11.55 12.35
N HIS A 128 -5.16 10.65 11.40
CA HIS A 128 -6.29 9.72 11.54
C HIS A 128 -6.15 8.78 12.74
N PHE A 129 -4.94 8.37 13.08
CA PHE A 129 -4.73 7.49 14.23
C PHE A 129 -5.05 8.22 15.55
N ILE A 130 -4.55 9.46 15.71
CA ILE A 130 -4.87 10.29 16.88
C ILE A 130 -6.37 10.62 16.92
N ALA A 131 -6.96 10.94 15.77
CA ALA A 131 -8.39 11.21 15.64
C ALA A 131 -9.24 9.98 16.02
N PHE A 132 -8.77 8.78 15.67
CA PHE A 132 -9.40 7.54 16.10
C PHE A 132 -9.32 7.35 17.62
N LEU A 133 -8.14 7.52 18.22
CA LEU A 133 -7.98 7.42 19.67
C LEU A 133 -8.81 8.46 20.43
N LYS A 134 -9.01 9.66 19.86
CA LYS A 134 -9.95 10.67 20.35
C LYS A 134 -11.39 10.17 20.25
N ALA A 135 -11.79 9.65 19.09
CA ALA A 135 -13.16 9.19 18.83
C ALA A 135 -13.60 8.05 19.75
N ILE A 136 -12.67 7.18 20.17
CA ILE A 136 -12.92 6.11 21.15
C ILE A 136 -12.57 6.50 22.60
N SER A 137 -12.39 7.79 22.87
CA SER A 137 -12.09 8.38 24.19
C SER A 137 -10.83 7.86 24.89
N VAL A 138 -9.95 7.11 24.23
CA VAL A 138 -8.70 6.59 24.85
C VAL A 138 -7.84 7.74 25.38
N ILE A 139 -7.74 8.84 24.63
CA ILE A 139 -6.94 9.99 25.06
C ILE A 139 -7.56 10.64 26.31
N ARG A 140 -8.89 10.78 26.35
CA ARG A 140 -9.59 11.38 27.50
C ARG A 140 -9.48 10.49 28.73
N ASP A 141 -9.85 9.23 28.58
CA ASP A 141 -10.10 8.32 29.68
C ASP A 141 -8.82 7.71 30.25
N LYS A 142 -7.75 7.61 29.44
CA LYS A 142 -6.50 6.94 29.85
C LYS A 142 -5.33 7.90 29.98
N ILE A 143 -5.20 8.89 29.10
CA ILE A 143 -4.05 9.80 29.13
C ILE A 143 -4.36 11.02 29.99
N LEU A 144 -5.40 11.79 29.63
CA LEU A 144 -5.73 13.05 30.30
C LEU A 144 -6.22 12.81 31.73
N ALA A 145 -7.08 11.81 31.95
CA ALA A 145 -7.54 11.44 33.30
C ALA A 145 -6.37 11.08 34.25
N THR A 146 -5.38 10.32 33.76
CA THR A 146 -4.18 9.97 34.55
C THR A 146 -3.32 11.19 34.83
N ALA A 147 -3.14 12.07 33.84
CA ALA A 147 -2.37 13.30 34.00
C ALA A 147 -2.99 14.26 35.04
N LEU A 148 -4.33 14.38 35.05
CA LEU A 148 -5.07 15.14 36.05
C LEU A 148 -4.88 14.55 37.45
N GLN A 149 -5.04 13.24 37.61
CA GLN A 149 -4.86 12.56 38.89
C GLN A 149 -3.45 12.75 39.47
N GLN A 150 -2.43 12.83 38.61
CA GLN A 150 -1.04 13.04 39.01
C GLN A 150 -0.67 14.52 39.14
N GLY A 151 -1.60 15.46 38.90
CA GLY A 151 -1.34 16.90 38.96
C GLY A 151 -0.38 17.40 37.88
N ILE A 152 -0.22 16.67 36.77
CA ILE A 152 0.64 17.05 35.65
C ILE A 152 0.02 18.22 34.86
N ILE A 153 -1.31 18.24 34.78
CA ILE A 153 -2.10 19.27 34.09
C ILE A 153 -3.29 19.68 34.96
N SER A 154 -3.83 20.87 34.71
CA SER A 154 -5.10 21.34 35.25
C SER A 154 -6.30 20.87 34.42
N GLU A 155 -7.52 20.97 34.98
CA GLU A 155 -8.76 20.68 34.24
C GLU A 155 -8.90 21.57 32.98
N LYS A 156 -8.49 22.83 33.09
CA LYS A 156 -8.51 23.78 31.97
C LYS A 156 -7.59 23.32 30.83
N GLU A 157 -6.34 22.97 31.16
CA GLU A 157 -5.39 22.45 30.17
C GLU A 157 -5.88 21.14 29.54
N SER A 158 -6.52 20.26 30.33
CA SER A 158 -7.09 19.03 29.80
C SER A 158 -8.16 19.28 28.73
N GLU A 159 -9.07 20.24 28.96
CA GLU A 159 -10.09 20.61 27.97
C GLU A 159 -9.47 21.30 26.74
N GLU A 160 -8.48 22.16 26.94
CA GLU A 160 -7.74 22.79 25.84
C GLU A 160 -7.05 21.73 24.95
N ILE A 161 -6.31 20.79 25.55
CA ILE A 161 -5.66 19.69 24.82
C ILE A 161 -6.71 18.87 24.07
N TRP A 162 -7.82 18.50 24.72
CA TRP A 162 -8.88 17.71 24.10
C TRP A 162 -9.47 18.37 22.85
N ASN A 163 -9.69 19.68 22.91
CA ASN A 163 -10.28 20.46 21.82
C ASN A 163 -9.30 20.70 20.66
N LEU A 164 -7.98 20.65 20.90
CA LEU A 164 -6.96 20.72 19.86
C LEU A 164 -6.83 19.43 19.03
N LEU A 165 -7.27 18.30 19.56
CA LEU A 165 -7.13 17.00 18.88
C LEU A 165 -8.08 16.92 17.68
N PRO A 166 -7.64 16.31 16.56
CA PRO A 166 -8.45 16.18 15.36
C PRO A 166 -9.65 15.24 15.59
N ASP A 167 -10.79 15.56 14.98
CA ASP A 167 -11.94 14.65 14.95
C ASP A 167 -11.78 13.60 13.84
N PHE A 168 -12.31 12.40 14.09
CA PHE A 168 -12.27 11.33 13.11
C PHE A 168 -13.12 11.67 11.89
N LYS A 169 -12.54 11.51 10.71
CA LYS A 169 -13.22 11.74 9.42
C LYS A 169 -13.26 10.45 8.61
N PRO A 170 -14.31 10.21 7.81
CA PRO A 170 -14.34 9.09 6.89
C PRO A 170 -13.11 9.09 5.97
N ILE A 171 -12.53 7.92 5.79
CA ILE A 171 -11.31 7.74 5.00
C ILE A 171 -11.72 7.41 3.56
N PRO A 172 -11.39 8.26 2.58
CA PRO A 172 -11.65 7.95 1.19
C PRO A 172 -10.69 6.86 0.70
N ALA A 173 -11.17 6.02 -0.21
CA ALA A 173 -10.35 5.06 -0.91
C ALA A 173 -10.70 5.07 -2.40
N TYR A 174 -9.72 4.76 -3.24
CA TYR A 174 -9.86 4.69 -4.68
C TYR A 174 -9.19 3.43 -5.20
N ILE A 175 -9.98 2.54 -5.82
CA ILE A 175 -9.48 1.33 -6.47
C ILE A 175 -8.90 1.75 -7.83
N VAL A 176 -7.59 1.69 -7.98
CA VAL A 176 -6.90 2.23 -9.17
C VAL A 176 -7.06 1.30 -10.36
N GLY A 177 -6.97 0.00 -10.11
CA GLY A 177 -6.90 -1.04 -11.13
C GLY A 177 -6.13 -2.24 -10.60
N TYR A 178 -5.95 -3.24 -11.46
CA TYR A 178 -5.18 -4.43 -11.17
C TYR A 178 -4.12 -4.70 -12.24
N PHE A 179 -3.05 -5.38 -11.84
CA PHE A 179 -2.01 -5.92 -12.69
C PHE A 179 -2.17 -7.44 -12.74
N ASP A 180 -2.27 -7.99 -13.94
CA ASP A 180 -2.34 -9.43 -14.17
C ASP A 180 -0.94 -9.96 -14.50
N LYS A 181 -0.28 -10.55 -13.50
CA LYS A 181 1.10 -11.04 -13.61
C LYS A 181 1.24 -12.08 -14.71
N ARG A 182 0.19 -12.87 -14.95
CA ARG A 182 0.19 -14.02 -15.87
C ARG A 182 0.50 -13.59 -17.32
N LEU A 183 0.18 -12.34 -17.67
CA LEU A 183 0.46 -11.75 -18.98
C LEU A 183 1.93 -11.36 -19.17
N TYR A 184 2.75 -11.42 -18.12
CA TYR A 184 4.13 -10.92 -18.10
C TYR A 184 5.14 -11.94 -17.54
N ILE A 185 4.78 -13.24 -17.48
CA ILE A 185 5.60 -14.30 -16.86
C ILE A 185 7.02 -14.31 -17.44
N ASP A 186 7.16 -14.30 -18.77
CA ASP A 186 8.46 -14.39 -19.43
C ASP A 186 9.37 -13.20 -19.05
N TYR A 187 8.80 -11.99 -18.99
CA TYR A 187 9.53 -10.79 -18.61
C TYR A 187 9.89 -10.74 -17.12
N ILE A 188 9.04 -11.36 -16.27
CA ILE A 188 9.30 -11.47 -14.83
C ILE A 188 10.46 -12.45 -14.59
N GLN A 189 10.56 -13.51 -15.38
CA GLN A 189 11.67 -14.46 -15.32
C GLN A 189 12.99 -13.89 -15.82
N SER A 190 12.96 -13.04 -16.86
CA SER A 190 14.18 -12.41 -17.40
C SER A 190 14.73 -11.27 -16.52
N GLU A 191 13.98 -10.88 -15.49
CA GLU A 191 14.33 -9.79 -14.57
C GLU A 191 14.62 -8.44 -15.25
N ASP A 192 13.84 -8.13 -16.29
CA ASP A 192 14.10 -7.01 -17.16
C ASP A 192 13.29 -5.75 -16.83
N VAL A 193 13.78 -4.63 -17.37
CA VAL A 193 12.98 -3.43 -17.60
C VAL A 193 12.11 -3.68 -18.83
N ILE A 194 10.79 -3.64 -18.66
CA ILE A 194 9.83 -3.94 -19.74
C ILE A 194 9.50 -2.63 -20.47
N GLU A 195 9.04 -1.63 -19.72
CA GLU A 195 8.67 -0.32 -20.26
C GLU A 195 9.20 0.80 -19.37
N VAL A 196 9.63 1.90 -19.98
CA VAL A 196 10.02 3.11 -19.27
C VAL A 196 9.73 4.37 -20.08
N ASP A 197 9.24 5.39 -19.40
CA ASP A 197 9.00 6.72 -19.96
C ASP A 197 9.16 7.80 -18.89
N GLY A 198 9.54 9.02 -19.29
CA GLY A 198 9.75 10.10 -18.34
C GLY A 198 10.03 11.46 -18.96
N ILE A 199 10.27 12.44 -18.11
CA ILE A 199 10.72 13.76 -18.54
C ILE A 199 12.22 13.89 -18.30
N ILE A 200 12.94 14.28 -19.35
CA ILE A 200 14.35 14.63 -19.29
C ILE A 200 14.47 16.08 -18.79
N GLY A 201 15.13 16.28 -17.66
CA GLY A 201 15.59 17.57 -17.18
C GLY A 201 17.08 17.79 -17.49
N THR A 202 17.69 18.84 -16.93
CA THR A 202 19.08 19.22 -17.26
C THR A 202 20.15 18.19 -16.83
N ARG A 203 19.93 17.44 -15.75
CA ARG A 203 20.85 16.39 -15.23
C ARG A 203 20.12 15.24 -14.53
N ASN A 204 18.81 15.15 -14.77
CA ASN A 204 17.96 14.15 -14.12
C ASN A 204 16.85 13.74 -15.06
N ILE A 205 16.27 12.58 -14.79
CA ILE A 205 15.11 12.06 -15.47
C ILE A 205 14.04 11.83 -14.41
N THR A 206 12.84 12.34 -14.66
CA THR A 206 11.66 12.00 -13.85
C THR A 206 10.84 10.95 -14.58
N VAL A 207 10.99 9.69 -14.18
CA VAL A 207 10.23 8.55 -14.67
C VAL A 207 8.77 8.69 -14.26
N ARG A 208 7.88 8.63 -15.25
CA ARG A 208 6.42 8.75 -15.12
C ARG A 208 5.68 7.48 -15.52
N LYS A 209 6.30 6.64 -16.34
CA LYS A 209 5.79 5.34 -16.75
C LYS A 209 6.90 4.32 -16.57
N TYR A 210 6.59 3.21 -15.93
CA TYR A 210 7.56 2.16 -15.65
C TYR A 210 6.83 0.83 -15.49
N LEU A 211 7.41 -0.23 -16.05
CA LEU A 211 7.02 -1.61 -15.84
C LEU A 211 8.28 -2.46 -15.85
N GLY A 212 8.54 -3.22 -14.79
CA GLY A 212 9.70 -4.11 -14.70
C GLY A 212 10.39 -4.04 -13.35
N TYR A 213 11.59 -4.62 -13.26
CA TYR A 213 12.37 -4.63 -12.02
C TYR A 213 13.20 -3.37 -11.82
N TRP A 214 13.13 -2.82 -10.61
CA TRP A 214 13.95 -1.69 -10.16
C TRP A 214 14.71 -2.02 -8.88
N HIS A 215 15.98 -1.62 -8.84
CA HIS A 215 16.77 -1.55 -7.61
C HIS A 215 17.63 -0.27 -7.65
N PRO A 216 17.54 0.61 -6.64
CA PRO A 216 18.18 1.94 -6.69
C PRO A 216 19.71 1.89 -6.66
N GLU A 217 20.31 0.75 -6.35
CA GLU A 217 21.78 0.54 -6.37
C GLU A 217 22.24 -0.42 -7.48
N ASP A 218 21.33 -0.96 -8.30
CA ASP A 218 21.70 -1.85 -9.42
C ASP A 218 22.03 -1.00 -10.66
N ASN A 219 23.32 -0.94 -11.01
CA ASN A 219 23.79 -0.18 -12.16
C ASN A 219 23.35 -0.80 -13.49
N ARG A 220 23.20 -2.13 -13.59
CA ARG A 220 22.74 -2.80 -14.81
C ARG A 220 21.33 -2.35 -15.16
N VAL A 221 20.44 -2.32 -14.17
CA VAL A 221 19.05 -1.87 -14.36
C VAL A 221 19.00 -0.38 -14.71
N LYS A 222 19.79 0.47 -14.04
CA LYS A 222 19.87 1.90 -14.36
C LYS A 222 20.35 2.15 -15.78
N GLU A 223 21.41 1.47 -16.20
CA GLU A 223 21.94 1.57 -17.56
C GLU A 223 20.92 1.10 -18.60
N SER A 224 20.18 0.01 -18.31
CA SER A 224 19.07 -0.44 -19.17
C SER A 224 17.97 0.62 -19.31
N VAL A 225 17.59 1.29 -18.21
CA VAL A 225 16.62 2.39 -18.23
C VAL A 225 17.14 3.56 -19.07
N LEU A 226 18.38 3.99 -18.84
CA LEU A 226 18.99 5.10 -19.58
C LEU A 226 19.08 4.78 -21.07
N ALA A 227 19.55 3.59 -21.44
CA ALA A 227 19.68 3.16 -22.83
C ALA A 227 18.32 3.14 -23.57
N ARG A 228 17.25 2.65 -22.92
CA ARG A 228 15.89 2.66 -23.49
C ARG A 228 15.38 4.08 -23.72
N LEU A 229 15.64 4.98 -22.78
CA LEU A 229 15.24 6.39 -22.90
C LEU A 229 16.09 7.14 -23.94
N GLU A 230 17.40 6.87 -24.01
CA GLU A 230 18.30 7.40 -25.06
C GLU A 230 17.81 6.97 -26.44
N GLN A 231 17.49 5.70 -26.62
CA GLN A 231 16.94 5.16 -27.86
C GLN A 231 15.60 5.84 -28.23
N LYS A 232 14.74 6.08 -27.25
CA LYS A 232 13.42 6.66 -27.47
C LYS A 232 13.46 8.15 -27.81
N TYR A 233 14.32 8.92 -27.14
CA TYR A 233 14.37 10.38 -27.26
C TYR A 233 15.52 10.90 -28.13
N GLY A 234 16.42 10.02 -28.59
CA GLY A 234 17.60 10.41 -29.39
C GLY A 234 18.56 11.37 -28.66
N THR A 235 18.47 11.46 -27.34
CA THR A 235 19.22 12.41 -26.51
C THR A 235 20.15 11.65 -25.60
N LYS A 236 21.44 11.97 -25.61
CA LYS A 236 22.43 11.35 -24.72
C LYS A 236 22.22 11.82 -23.27
N ILE A 237 21.85 10.90 -22.40
CA ILE A 237 21.50 11.12 -20.99
C ILE A 237 22.24 10.17 -20.04
N SER A 238 23.30 9.50 -20.54
CA SER A 238 24.24 8.74 -19.72
C SER A 238 24.69 9.54 -18.48
N GLY A 239 24.66 8.89 -17.32
CA GLY A 239 25.02 9.49 -16.03
C GLY A 239 23.94 10.38 -15.39
N TYR A 240 22.75 10.54 -16.00
CA TYR A 240 21.67 11.33 -15.40
C TYR A 240 21.09 10.62 -14.18
N LYS A 241 20.73 11.40 -13.15
CA LYS A 241 20.06 10.86 -11.97
C LYS A 241 18.61 10.49 -12.31
N ILE A 242 18.25 9.21 -12.16
CA ILE A 242 16.89 8.74 -12.29
C ILE A 242 16.10 9.07 -11.02
N ARG A 243 14.89 9.59 -11.19
CA ARG A 243 13.90 9.83 -10.13
C ARG A 243 12.54 9.31 -10.57
N PHE A 244 11.74 8.82 -9.64
CA PHE A 244 10.37 8.41 -9.90
C PHE A 244 9.37 9.48 -9.45
N GLU A 245 8.34 9.71 -10.27
CA GLU A 245 7.31 10.71 -10.00
C GLU A 245 6.66 10.49 -8.63
N GLY A 246 6.56 11.56 -7.85
CA GLY A 246 5.89 11.59 -6.54
C GLY A 246 6.66 10.95 -5.37
N ILE A 247 7.60 10.02 -5.63
CA ILE A 247 8.36 9.31 -4.57
C ILE A 247 9.86 9.63 -4.57
N GLY A 248 10.40 10.11 -5.69
CA GLY A 248 11.82 10.37 -5.84
C GLY A 248 12.62 9.08 -6.08
N ASP A 249 12.62 8.16 -5.13
CA ASP A 249 13.31 6.88 -5.21
C ASP A 249 12.60 5.77 -4.43
N PHE A 250 12.93 4.52 -4.72
CA PHE A 250 12.46 3.35 -3.99
C PHE A 250 13.41 2.96 -2.85
N SER A 251 12.94 2.09 -1.96
CA SER A 251 13.81 1.52 -0.92
C SER A 251 14.93 0.67 -1.54
N LYS A 252 16.05 0.49 -0.81
CA LYS A 252 17.24 -0.25 -1.23
C LYS A 252 17.03 -1.77 -1.22
N THR A 253 16.01 -2.20 -1.95
CA THR A 253 15.73 -3.60 -2.25
C THR A 253 15.21 -3.70 -3.67
N LYS A 254 15.07 -4.93 -4.15
CA LYS A 254 14.60 -5.18 -5.51
C LYS A 254 13.07 -5.18 -5.50
N HIS A 255 12.50 -4.42 -6.42
CA HIS A 255 11.07 -4.23 -6.57
C HIS A 255 10.67 -4.57 -8.00
N PHE A 256 9.47 -5.10 -8.18
CA PHE A 256 8.78 -5.08 -9.44
C PHE A 256 7.79 -3.90 -9.41
N VAL A 257 8.03 -2.90 -10.24
CA VAL A 257 7.33 -1.62 -10.21
C VAL A 257 6.40 -1.54 -11.41
N VAL A 258 5.13 -1.23 -11.15
CA VAL A 258 4.11 -1.05 -12.18
C VAL A 258 3.51 0.35 -12.02
N SER A 259 3.60 1.18 -13.06
CA SER A 259 2.90 2.46 -13.05
C SER A 259 1.39 2.23 -13.16
N SER A 260 0.61 3.08 -12.49
CA SER A 260 -0.86 3.01 -12.52
C SER A 260 -1.47 3.11 -13.93
N GLY A 261 -0.70 3.59 -14.92
CA GLY A 261 -1.11 3.62 -16.32
C GLY A 261 -1.18 2.24 -17.00
N PHE A 262 -0.51 1.22 -16.44
CA PHE A 262 -0.55 -0.16 -16.94
C PHE A 262 -1.63 -1.02 -16.28
N LEU A 263 -2.34 -0.49 -15.28
CA LEU A 263 -3.34 -1.25 -14.56
C LEU A 263 -4.64 -1.36 -15.37
N LYS A 264 -5.17 -2.58 -15.44
CA LYS A 264 -6.50 -2.88 -15.93
C LYS A 264 -7.53 -2.30 -14.98
N ARG A 265 -8.55 -1.59 -15.49
CA ARG A 265 -9.44 -0.77 -14.65
C ARG A 265 -10.82 -0.49 -15.22
N THR A 266 -11.07 -0.86 -16.47
CA THR A 266 -12.40 -0.70 -17.07
C THR A 266 -13.39 -1.66 -16.42
N GLU A 267 -14.68 -1.37 -16.51
CA GLU A 267 -15.70 -2.29 -16.00
C GLU A 267 -15.58 -3.69 -16.64
N ARG A 268 -15.27 -3.75 -17.94
CA ARG A 268 -15.00 -5.00 -18.65
C ARG A 268 -13.83 -5.76 -18.03
N ASP A 269 -12.71 -5.09 -17.80
CA ASP A 269 -11.54 -5.71 -17.17
C ASP A 269 -11.89 -6.35 -15.82
N TRP A 270 -12.70 -5.66 -15.01
CA TRP A 270 -13.11 -6.16 -13.70
C TRP A 270 -14.07 -7.35 -13.82
N ARG A 271 -15.03 -7.32 -14.73
CA ARG A 271 -15.93 -8.45 -14.97
C ARG A 271 -15.15 -9.69 -15.43
N GLU A 272 -14.18 -9.51 -16.31
CA GLU A 272 -13.31 -10.61 -16.77
C GLU A 272 -12.46 -11.20 -15.64
N LEU A 273 -11.93 -10.36 -14.73
CA LEU A 273 -11.19 -10.82 -13.56
C LEU A 273 -12.13 -11.56 -12.59
N LEU A 274 -13.26 -10.97 -12.24
CA LEU A 274 -14.20 -11.50 -11.25
C LEU A 274 -14.83 -12.83 -11.70
N ALA A 275 -14.94 -13.08 -13.01
CA ALA A 275 -15.37 -14.37 -13.54
C ALA A 275 -14.31 -15.49 -13.36
N GLN A 276 -13.05 -15.13 -13.12
CA GLN A 276 -11.94 -16.06 -12.88
C GLN A 276 -11.58 -16.20 -11.40
N LEU A 277 -12.07 -15.30 -10.53
CA LEU A 277 -11.92 -15.43 -9.09
C LEU A 277 -12.92 -16.46 -8.58
#